data_AF-A0A497CR15-F1
#
_entry.id   AF-A0A497CR15-F1
#
_cell.length_a   1.000
_cell.length_b   1.000
_cell.length_c   1.000
_cell.angle_alpha   90.00
_cell.angle_beta   90.00
_cell.angle_gamma   90.00
#
_symmetry.space_group_name_H-M   'P 1'
#
loop_
_entity.id
_entity.type
_entity.pdbx_description
1 polymer ?
#
loop_
_entity_poly.entity_id
_entity_poly.type
_entity_poly.pdbx_seq_one_letter_code
_entity_poly.pdbx_strand_id
1 'polypeptide(L)'
;YGAEPYKQGIKLFRLINPDIKDLNRIYAGQDILIPDPAIRKQPWYQSLFDQLENNKNLTDFNRTIKTYKKTQMLPVSEDREKKQSFPLSKVAWAVDAKLSTKGVYYFPRQGQKDLKIDLSKIPLIELENGTRILFPMDDNKNIKSELDMVKSFWKDVHIVQITPNDSEKHVFDAVFGSLGKGVLKNRLVFFDQGVEVEVRGKWIFDKIAGNGKTVRHFCISLIDNPRERTPESILRYLNQKNIVLKEILKGKNTAEKPNSLGSNKSTENVSTIDSSDQKTFISDLITAMGYKYSPNVIISFPYSGIQVKSVSNLITGSNGNPFLVDFGDFYGDAVSAIEKTGFTVIQIKYDDNFHVIIQKILDALDVSYTNNPIFLAARRPAIHNTVFTIPGFLVSGAEKSRMLFSFATLHNEITQFMTNQGVKISMIQPSKKVIQHINKVKK
;
A
#
# COMPACT_ATOMS: atom_id res chain seq x y z
N TYR A 1 15.49 -19.49 38.50
CA TYR A 1 16.05 -18.17 38.10
C TYR A 1 15.28 -17.07 38.81
N GLY A 2 15.93 -15.99 39.28
CA GLY A 2 15.26 -14.86 39.94
C GLY A 2 15.60 -14.62 41.42
N ALA A 3 16.49 -15.41 42.01
CA ALA A 3 17.01 -15.16 43.36
C ALA A 3 17.87 -13.88 43.40
N GLU A 4 17.94 -13.23 44.55
CA GLU A 4 18.68 -11.96 44.72
C GLU A 4 20.14 -12.02 44.24
N PRO A 5 20.91 -13.10 44.50
CA PRO A 5 22.28 -13.22 43.99
C PRO A 5 22.39 -13.22 42.45
N TYR A 6 21.35 -13.70 41.76
CA TYR A 6 21.29 -13.68 40.30
C TYR A 6 21.07 -12.25 39.80
N LYS A 7 20.14 -11.50 40.40
CA LYS A 7 19.88 -10.10 40.02
C LYS A 7 21.11 -9.21 40.23
N GLN A 8 21.78 -9.37 41.37
CA GLN A 8 23.05 -8.69 41.69
C GLN A 8 24.16 -9.06 40.69
N GLY A 9 24.28 -10.35 40.35
CA GLY A 9 25.20 -10.81 39.32
C GLY A 9 24.95 -10.16 37.95
N ILE A 10 23.69 -10.03 37.54
CA ILE A 10 23.31 -9.38 36.27
C ILE A 10 23.62 -7.88 36.28
N LYS A 11 23.34 -7.17 37.39
CA LYS A 11 23.70 -5.74 37.56
C LYS A 11 25.20 -5.55 37.40
N LEU A 12 26.01 -6.35 38.09
CA LEU A 12 27.46 -6.28 38.02
C LEU A 12 27.99 -6.63 36.62
N PHE A 13 27.46 -7.68 35.99
CA PHE A 13 27.84 -8.08 34.64
C PHE A 13 27.62 -6.94 33.63
N ARG A 14 26.49 -6.22 33.72
CA ARG A 14 26.21 -5.06 32.87
C ARG A 14 27.16 -3.90 33.12
N LEU A 15 27.51 -3.66 34.38
CA LEU A 15 28.42 -2.57 34.77
C LEU A 15 29.80 -2.75 34.14
N ILE A 16 30.33 -3.97 34.14
CA ILE A 16 31.68 -4.27 33.62
C ILE A 16 31.69 -4.60 32.12
N ASN A 17 30.53 -4.81 31.50
CA ASN A 17 30.40 -5.02 30.05
C ASN A 17 29.42 -4.03 29.40
N PRO A 18 29.73 -2.71 29.39
CA PRO A 18 28.82 -1.69 28.88
C PRO A 18 28.49 -1.84 27.38
N ASP A 19 29.36 -2.51 26.61
CA ASP A 19 29.16 -2.75 25.18
C ASP A 19 28.18 -3.90 24.89
N ILE A 20 27.86 -4.76 25.88
CA ILE A 20 26.84 -5.81 25.75
C ILE A 20 25.45 -5.18 25.96
N LYS A 21 24.84 -4.77 24.84
CA LYS A 21 23.48 -4.19 24.85
C LYS A 21 22.39 -5.20 25.23
N ASP A 22 22.53 -6.44 24.79
CA ASP A 22 21.58 -7.52 25.02
C ASP A 22 22.30 -8.73 25.62
N LEU A 23 21.96 -9.07 26.87
CA LEU A 23 22.56 -10.20 27.59
C LEU A 23 22.22 -11.55 26.98
N ASN A 24 21.14 -11.63 26.21
CA ASN A 24 20.74 -12.86 25.53
C ASN A 24 21.37 -13.00 24.14
N ARG A 25 22.22 -12.04 23.74
CA ARG A 25 22.85 -12.05 22.42
C ARG A 25 24.30 -11.60 22.47
N ILE A 26 25.18 -12.56 22.29
CA ILE A 26 26.62 -12.38 22.24
C ILE A 26 27.12 -12.59 20.81
N TYR A 27 28.08 -11.77 20.37
CA TYR A 27 28.70 -11.90 19.05
C TYR A 27 30.06 -12.60 19.13
N ALA A 28 30.39 -13.36 18.10
CA ALA A 28 31.72 -13.97 17.99
C ALA A 28 32.81 -12.88 17.95
N GLY A 29 33.90 -13.09 18.69
CA GLY A 29 34.99 -12.12 18.81
C GLY A 29 34.72 -10.99 19.81
N GLN A 30 33.59 -11.01 20.52
CA GLN A 30 33.32 -10.07 21.60
C GLN A 30 34.05 -10.52 22.88
N ASP A 31 34.86 -9.63 23.45
CA ASP A 31 35.46 -9.85 24.76
C ASP A 31 34.39 -9.66 25.85
N ILE A 32 34.30 -10.63 26.77
CA ILE A 32 33.34 -10.62 27.86
C ILE A 32 34.09 -10.75 29.17
N LEU A 33 33.92 -9.74 30.03
CA LEU A 33 34.45 -9.75 31.38
C LEU A 33 33.48 -10.52 32.29
N ILE A 34 33.97 -11.60 32.89
CA ILE A 34 33.22 -12.38 33.87
C ILE A 34 33.68 -11.96 35.28
N PRO A 35 32.77 -11.54 36.17
CA PRO A 35 33.15 -11.16 37.52
C PRO A 35 33.59 -12.40 38.31
N ASP A 36 34.73 -12.30 39.00
CA ASP A 36 35.25 -13.35 39.86
C ASP A 36 34.29 -13.60 41.05
N PRO A 37 33.78 -14.83 41.28
CA PRO A 37 32.92 -15.13 42.42
C PRO A 37 33.49 -14.74 43.79
N ALA A 38 34.81 -14.68 43.95
CA ALA A 38 35.48 -14.31 45.20
C ALA A 38 35.18 -12.88 45.65
N ILE A 39 34.79 -11.99 44.72
CA ILE A 39 34.45 -10.60 45.04
C ILE A 39 33.25 -10.48 45.99
N ARG A 40 32.39 -11.51 46.06
CA ARG A 40 31.23 -11.52 46.98
C ARG A 40 31.63 -11.44 48.45
N LYS A 41 32.87 -11.83 48.78
CA LYS A 41 33.41 -11.78 50.14
C LYS A 41 34.10 -10.45 50.47
N GLN A 42 34.18 -9.54 49.50
CA GLN A 42 34.88 -8.28 49.68
C GLN A 42 34.01 -7.28 50.45
N PRO A 43 34.58 -6.51 51.39
CA PRO A 43 33.82 -5.55 52.22
C PRO A 43 33.04 -4.52 51.40
N TRP A 44 33.52 -4.17 50.20
CA TRP A 44 32.91 -3.20 49.30
C TRP A 44 31.77 -3.75 48.45
N TYR A 45 31.59 -5.07 48.36
CA TYR A 45 30.65 -5.70 47.43
C TYR A 45 29.21 -5.29 47.67
N GLN A 46 28.82 -5.18 48.95
CA GLN A 46 27.46 -4.79 49.31
C GLN A 46 27.21 -3.30 49.03
N SER A 47 28.19 -2.44 49.32
CA SER A 47 28.12 -0.99 49.12
C SER A 47 27.94 -0.59 47.65
N LEU A 48 28.42 -1.42 46.71
CA LEU A 48 28.18 -1.22 45.27
C LEU A 48 26.69 -1.22 44.91
N PHE A 49 25.92 -2.13 45.50
CA PHE A 49 24.49 -2.25 45.21
C PHE A 49 23.68 -1.16 45.93
N ASP A 50 24.09 -0.76 47.13
CA ASP A 50 23.50 0.35 47.88
C ASP A 50 23.67 1.70 47.15
N GLN A 51 24.80 1.90 46.47
CA GLN A 51 25.06 3.07 45.62
C GLN A 51 24.28 3.04 44.30
N LEU A 52 24.11 1.85 43.70
CA LEU A 52 23.31 1.66 42.49
C LEU A 52 21.80 1.91 42.69
N GLU A 53 21.29 1.71 43.91
CA GLU A 53 19.87 1.95 44.24
C GLU A 53 19.57 3.42 44.61
N ASN A 54 20.57 4.19 45.04
CA ASN A 54 20.41 5.57 45.52
C ASN A 54 20.73 6.68 44.50
N ASN A 55 20.96 6.36 43.21
CA ASN A 55 21.10 7.32 42.10
C ASN A 55 22.01 8.55 42.41
N LYS A 56 23.21 8.32 42.94
CA LYS A 56 24.25 9.37 43.04
C LYS A 56 25.55 8.88 42.39
N ASN A 57 25.78 9.37 41.17
CA ASN A 57 27.05 9.46 40.43
C ASN A 57 27.99 8.23 40.46
N LEU A 58 27.87 7.37 39.44
CA LEU A 58 28.79 6.27 39.13
C LEU A 58 30.09 6.70 38.43
N THR A 59 30.64 7.87 38.74
CA THR A 59 31.84 8.39 38.06
C THR A 59 33.15 7.72 38.49
N ASP A 60 33.18 6.99 39.61
CA ASP A 60 34.46 6.55 40.20
C ASP A 60 34.89 5.10 39.90
N PHE A 61 34.09 4.28 39.23
CA PHE A 61 34.51 2.92 38.84
C PHE A 61 35.34 2.85 37.54
N ASN A 62 35.56 3.99 36.86
CA ASN A 62 36.30 4.05 35.59
C ASN A 62 37.84 4.00 35.72
N ARG A 63 38.40 3.88 36.92
CA ARG A 63 39.86 3.78 37.10
C ARG A 63 40.29 2.33 37.34
N THR A 64 40.33 1.53 36.27
CA THR A 64 41.33 0.44 35.99
C THR A 64 40.84 -0.63 34.99
N ILE A 65 40.02 -0.29 33.99
CA ILE A 65 39.86 -1.19 32.82
C ILE A 65 40.80 -0.67 31.74
N LYS A 66 41.94 -1.36 31.56
CA LYS A 66 42.88 -1.09 30.46
C LYS A 66 42.13 -1.25 29.14
N THR A 67 42.02 -0.16 28.40
CA THR A 67 41.45 -0.12 27.06
C THR A 67 42.36 -0.92 26.12
N TYR A 68 41.97 -2.14 25.77
CA TYR A 68 42.64 -2.92 24.73
C TYR A 68 42.09 -2.51 23.36
N LYS A 69 43.01 -2.37 22.40
CA LYS A 69 42.77 -1.89 21.04
C LYS A 69 41.70 -2.71 20.33
N LYS A 70 40.81 -1.99 19.65
CA LYS A 70 39.77 -2.48 18.74
C LYS A 70 40.39 -3.27 17.58
N THR A 71 40.28 -4.59 17.60
CA THR A 71 40.60 -5.44 16.44
C THR A 71 39.44 -5.36 15.45
N GLN A 72 39.74 -5.01 14.20
CA GLN A 72 38.78 -4.94 13.10
C GLN A 72 38.14 -6.31 12.87
N MET A 73 36.80 -6.33 12.77
CA MET A 73 36.06 -7.52 12.33
C MET A 73 36.47 -7.87 10.90
N LEU A 74 36.99 -9.08 10.71
CA LEU A 74 37.20 -9.66 9.38
C LEU A 74 35.85 -9.84 8.67
N PRO A 75 35.72 -9.42 7.40
CA PRO A 75 34.53 -9.72 6.61
C PRO A 75 34.51 -11.20 6.28
N VAL A 76 33.51 -11.92 6.79
CA VAL A 76 33.21 -13.29 6.38
C VAL A 76 32.52 -13.22 5.01
N SER A 77 33.03 -14.03 4.08
CA SER A 77 32.71 -14.05 2.66
C SER A 77 31.22 -14.14 2.32
N GLU A 78 30.72 -13.12 1.61
CA GLU A 78 29.32 -12.93 1.17
C GLU A 78 28.80 -14.02 0.21
N ASP A 79 29.68 -14.82 -0.38
CA ASP A 79 29.33 -15.72 -1.50
C ASP A 79 28.62 -17.01 -1.07
N ARG A 80 28.73 -17.43 0.19
CA ARG A 80 27.95 -18.58 0.72
C ARG A 80 26.56 -18.19 1.23
N GLU A 81 26.35 -16.93 1.61
CA GLU A 81 25.07 -16.44 2.18
C GLU A 81 23.92 -16.37 1.15
N LYS A 82 24.23 -16.21 -0.15
CA LYS A 82 23.21 -15.99 -1.20
C LYS A 82 22.48 -17.25 -1.70
N LYS A 83 23.00 -18.47 -1.47
CA LYS A 83 22.41 -19.70 -2.07
C LYS A 83 21.42 -20.45 -1.18
N GLN A 84 21.50 -20.37 0.15
CA GLN A 84 20.63 -21.12 1.08
C GLN A 84 19.51 -20.29 1.73
N SER A 85 19.56 -18.95 1.68
CA SER A 85 18.64 -18.05 2.41
C SER A 85 17.53 -17.42 1.55
N PHE A 86 17.47 -17.74 0.25
CA PHE A 86 16.75 -16.92 -0.74
C PHE A 86 15.22 -16.86 -0.52
N PRO A 87 14.51 -17.93 -0.12
CA PRO A 87 13.08 -17.82 0.23
C PRO A 87 12.84 -17.16 1.59
N LEU A 88 13.63 -17.53 2.61
CA LEU A 88 13.45 -17.05 3.98
C LEU A 88 13.77 -15.56 4.15
N SER A 89 14.74 -15.04 3.40
CA SER A 89 15.06 -13.61 3.39
C SER A 89 13.90 -12.78 2.82
N LYS A 90 13.25 -13.26 1.75
CA LYS A 90 12.03 -12.65 1.21
C LYS A 90 10.88 -12.68 2.21
N VAL A 91 10.70 -13.80 2.92
CA VAL A 91 9.69 -13.91 3.99
C VAL A 91 9.96 -12.91 5.10
N ALA A 92 11.19 -12.87 5.62
CA ALA A 92 11.57 -11.96 6.69
C ALA A 92 11.34 -10.49 6.30
N TRP A 93 11.71 -10.11 5.07
CA TRP A 93 11.42 -8.79 4.52
C TRP A 93 9.90 -8.51 4.43
N ALA A 94 9.11 -9.50 4.00
CA ALA A 94 7.67 -9.33 3.84
C ALA A 94 6.96 -9.06 5.17
N VAL A 95 7.42 -9.67 6.26
CA VAL A 95 6.82 -9.52 7.60
C VAL A 95 7.56 -8.52 8.52
N ASP A 96 8.51 -7.75 7.98
CA ASP A 96 9.38 -6.83 8.76
C ASP A 96 10.05 -7.54 9.95
N ALA A 97 10.55 -8.73 9.70
CA ALA A 97 11.16 -9.60 10.69
C ALA A 97 12.65 -9.76 10.41
N LYS A 98 13.36 -10.20 11.45
CA LYS A 98 14.79 -10.44 11.39
C LYS A 98 15.07 -11.91 11.13
N LEU A 99 15.79 -12.20 10.05
CA LEU A 99 16.28 -13.54 9.75
C LEU A 99 17.65 -13.77 10.40
N SER A 100 17.80 -14.90 11.08
CA SER A 100 19.06 -15.40 11.62
C SER A 100 19.32 -16.81 11.07
N THR A 101 20.37 -16.96 10.25
CA THR A 101 20.77 -18.23 9.61
C THR A 101 22.13 -18.73 10.08
N LYS A 102 22.71 -18.13 11.12
CA LYS A 102 24.03 -18.48 11.67
C LYS A 102 24.09 -18.22 13.16
N GLY A 103 24.97 -18.95 13.84
CA GLY A 103 25.11 -18.92 15.30
C GLY A 103 24.36 -20.07 15.97
N VAL A 104 24.46 -20.12 17.30
CA VAL A 104 23.88 -21.18 18.11
C VAL A 104 23.03 -20.55 19.21
N TYR A 105 21.77 -20.96 19.31
CA TYR A 105 20.92 -20.66 20.46
C TYR A 105 21.12 -21.71 21.55
N TYR A 106 21.29 -21.26 22.78
CA TYR A 106 21.47 -22.11 23.96
C TYR A 106 20.24 -22.01 24.87
N PHE A 107 19.66 -23.15 25.20
CA PHE A 107 18.51 -23.26 26.11
C PHE A 107 18.96 -24.00 27.38
N PRO A 108 19.08 -23.28 28.52
CA PRO A 108 19.65 -23.85 29.74
C PRO A 108 18.70 -24.85 30.39
N ARG A 109 19.24 -26.00 30.84
CA ARG A 109 18.48 -27.05 31.51
C ARG A 109 19.02 -27.35 32.90
N GLN A 110 18.15 -27.38 33.90
CA GLN A 110 18.57 -27.63 35.27
C GLN A 110 19.15 -29.05 35.42
N GLY A 111 20.41 -29.14 35.85
CA GLY A 111 21.10 -30.42 36.06
C GLY A 111 21.44 -31.21 34.79
N GLN A 112 21.20 -30.63 33.60
CA GLN A 112 21.49 -31.28 32.31
C GLN A 112 22.31 -30.33 31.42
N LYS A 113 22.96 -30.88 30.38
CA LYS A 113 23.64 -30.04 29.38
C LYS A 113 22.62 -29.15 28.67
N ASP A 114 22.98 -27.92 28.33
CA ASP A 114 22.12 -27.02 27.56
C ASP A 114 21.69 -27.65 26.23
N LEU A 115 20.44 -27.41 25.84
CA LEU A 115 19.98 -27.72 24.49
C LEU A 115 20.56 -26.65 23.54
N LYS A 116 21.13 -27.09 22.42
CA LYS A 116 21.77 -26.21 21.43
C LYS A 116 21.02 -26.30 20.11
N ILE A 117 20.61 -25.15 19.58
CA ILE A 117 20.00 -25.03 18.26
C ILE A 117 20.97 -24.31 17.33
N ASP A 118 21.49 -25.02 16.33
CA ASP A 118 22.34 -24.45 15.27
C ASP A 118 21.47 -23.78 14.21
N LEU A 119 21.56 -22.45 14.11
CA LEU A 119 20.77 -21.63 13.18
C LEU A 119 21.14 -21.83 11.71
N SER A 120 22.27 -22.49 11.44
CA SER A 120 22.66 -22.89 10.09
C SER A 120 21.81 -24.08 9.60
N LYS A 121 21.26 -24.87 10.52
CA LYS A 121 20.40 -26.04 10.26
C LYS A 121 18.93 -25.74 10.52
N ILE A 122 18.65 -24.89 11.50
CA ILE A 122 17.30 -24.47 11.89
C ILE A 122 17.25 -22.94 11.90
N PRO A 123 17.15 -22.27 10.75
CA PRO A 123 17.02 -20.82 10.69
C PRO A 123 15.87 -20.30 11.54
N LEU A 124 16.03 -19.06 12.02
CA LEU A 124 15.07 -18.37 12.88
C LEU A 124 14.63 -17.05 12.23
N ILE A 125 13.32 -16.83 12.14
CA ILE A 125 12.73 -15.52 11.91
C ILE A 125 12.15 -15.00 13.22
N GLU A 126 12.50 -13.78 13.61
CA GLU A 126 11.98 -13.11 14.82
C GLU A 126 11.26 -11.82 14.42
N LEU A 127 9.97 -11.74 14.75
CA LEU A 127 9.13 -10.57 14.53
C LEU A 127 9.30 -9.57 15.68
N GLU A 128 9.01 -8.29 15.43
CA GLU A 128 9.13 -7.22 16.43
C GLU A 128 8.27 -7.43 17.69
N ASN A 129 7.15 -8.13 17.56
CA ASN A 129 6.26 -8.47 18.68
C ASN A 129 6.80 -9.65 19.54
N GLY A 130 7.96 -10.21 19.19
CA GLY A 130 8.59 -11.33 19.88
C GLY A 130 8.16 -12.72 19.39
N THR A 131 7.24 -12.81 18.43
CA THR A 131 6.88 -14.08 17.77
C THR A 131 8.10 -14.63 17.03
N ARG A 132 8.38 -15.92 17.21
CA ARG A 132 9.53 -16.61 16.61
C ARG A 132 9.06 -17.71 15.66
N ILE A 133 9.73 -17.87 14.53
CA ILE A 133 9.46 -18.94 13.57
C ILE A 133 10.75 -19.68 13.30
N LEU A 134 10.77 -20.98 13.63
CA LEU A 134 11.87 -21.88 13.36
C LEU A 134 11.60 -22.68 12.10
N PHE A 135 12.65 -22.87 11.30
CA PHE A 135 12.61 -23.59 10.03
C PHE A 135 13.55 -24.79 10.05
N PRO A 136 13.13 -25.95 10.57
CA PRO A 136 13.96 -27.14 10.51
C PRO A 136 14.09 -27.56 9.03
N MET A 137 15.33 -27.68 8.55
CA MET A 137 15.61 -28.01 7.14
C MET A 137 15.83 -29.52 6.91
N ASP A 138 15.95 -30.29 7.99
CA ASP A 138 16.16 -31.74 7.97
C ASP A 138 14.98 -32.47 8.65
N ASP A 139 14.49 -33.54 8.02
CA ASP A 139 13.39 -34.39 8.51
C ASP A 139 13.81 -35.38 9.62
N ASN A 140 14.89 -35.08 10.34
CA ASN A 140 15.43 -35.99 11.33
C ASN A 140 14.47 -36.11 12.54
N LYS A 141 13.92 -37.30 12.80
CA LYS A 141 12.96 -37.56 13.88
C LYS A 141 13.46 -37.11 15.27
N ASN A 142 14.77 -37.05 15.49
CA ASN A 142 15.38 -36.58 16.74
C ASN A 142 15.21 -35.06 16.98
N ILE A 143 14.97 -34.25 15.94
CA ILE A 143 14.77 -32.80 16.08
C ILE A 143 13.41 -32.47 16.72
N LYS A 144 12.41 -33.35 16.59
CA LYS A 144 11.05 -33.08 17.11
C LYS A 144 11.04 -32.90 18.64
N SER A 145 11.72 -33.77 19.38
CA SER A 145 11.82 -33.67 20.84
C SER A 145 12.57 -32.42 21.30
N GLU A 146 13.57 -31.97 20.53
CA GLU A 146 14.30 -30.73 20.81
C GLU A 146 13.40 -29.51 20.60
N LEU A 147 12.63 -29.49 19.53
CA LEU A 147 11.73 -28.37 19.21
C LEU A 147 10.53 -28.27 20.16
N ASP A 148 10.00 -29.39 20.65
CA ASP A 148 8.96 -29.37 21.68
C ASP A 148 9.48 -28.80 23.01
N MET A 149 10.76 -29.00 23.30
CA MET A 149 11.41 -28.34 24.43
C MET A 149 11.56 -26.84 24.19
N VAL A 150 11.92 -26.39 22.99
CA VAL A 150 11.97 -24.95 22.67
C VAL A 150 10.63 -24.25 22.93
N LYS A 151 9.50 -24.90 22.63
CA LYS A 151 8.15 -24.38 22.95
C LYS A 151 7.91 -24.17 24.45
N SER A 152 8.59 -24.92 25.32
CA SER A 152 8.50 -24.72 26.77
C SER A 152 9.23 -23.46 27.24
N PHE A 153 10.27 -23.03 26.52
CA PHE A 153 11.03 -21.81 26.81
C PHE A 153 10.40 -20.55 26.19
N TRP A 154 9.86 -20.66 24.97
CA TRP A 154 9.27 -19.55 24.25
C TRP A 154 7.75 -19.66 24.21
N LYS A 155 7.07 -18.64 24.74
CA LYS A 155 5.60 -18.58 24.76
C LYS A 155 4.97 -18.53 23.37
N ASP A 156 5.65 -17.94 22.39
CA ASP A 156 5.13 -17.70 21.04
C ASP A 156 6.17 -18.11 19.98
N VAL A 157 6.17 -19.41 19.67
CA VAL A 157 7.07 -20.01 18.67
C VAL A 157 6.29 -20.91 17.70
N HIS A 158 6.51 -20.68 16.41
CA HIS A 158 6.00 -21.50 15.33
C HIS A 158 7.14 -22.34 14.74
N ILE A 159 6.81 -23.57 14.37
CA ILE A 159 7.74 -24.45 13.66
C ILE A 159 7.15 -24.68 12.29
N VAL A 160 7.89 -24.31 11.26
CA VAL A 160 7.48 -24.43 9.86
C VAL A 160 8.50 -25.31 9.15
N GLN A 161 8.10 -26.52 8.83
CA GLN A 161 8.93 -27.44 8.05
C GLN A 161 8.95 -26.98 6.61
N ILE A 162 10.16 -26.78 6.07
CA ILE A 162 10.38 -26.45 4.66
C ILE A 162 11.61 -27.18 4.16
N THR A 163 11.61 -27.52 2.88
CA THR A 163 12.76 -28.11 2.20
C THR A 163 13.47 -27.08 1.32
N PRO A 164 14.78 -27.23 1.03
CA PRO A 164 15.51 -26.33 0.14
C PRO A 164 14.93 -26.23 -1.28
N ASN A 165 14.11 -27.20 -1.70
CA ASN A 165 13.46 -27.24 -3.00
C ASN A 165 12.04 -26.68 -3.00
N ASP A 166 11.52 -26.29 -1.84
CA ASP A 166 10.17 -25.74 -1.76
C ASP A 166 10.06 -24.44 -2.57
N SER A 167 8.96 -24.33 -3.32
CA SER A 167 8.66 -23.09 -4.04
C SER A 167 8.50 -21.93 -3.06
N GLU A 168 8.86 -20.71 -3.48
CA GLU A 168 8.66 -19.50 -2.67
C GLU A 168 7.22 -19.40 -2.16
N LYS A 169 6.24 -19.69 -3.03
CA LYS A 169 4.82 -19.71 -2.67
C LYS A 169 4.53 -20.66 -1.51
N HIS A 170 5.07 -21.88 -1.55
CA HIS A 170 4.86 -22.88 -0.49
C HIS A 170 5.44 -22.39 0.84
N VAL A 171 6.66 -21.85 0.84
CA VAL A 171 7.30 -21.29 2.04
C VAL A 171 6.44 -20.16 2.62
N PHE A 172 5.94 -19.24 1.79
CA PHE A 172 5.06 -18.17 2.24
C PHE A 172 3.72 -18.70 2.79
N ASP A 173 3.06 -19.62 2.08
CA ASP A 173 1.80 -20.21 2.51
C ASP A 173 1.97 -20.94 3.87
N ALA A 174 3.09 -21.64 4.08
CA ALA A 174 3.39 -22.33 5.33
C ALA A 174 3.64 -21.35 6.49
N VAL A 175 4.42 -20.28 6.25
CA VAL A 175 4.70 -19.25 7.26
C VAL A 175 3.43 -18.51 7.66
N PHE A 176 2.69 -18.00 6.69
CA PHE A 176 1.45 -17.27 6.96
C PHE A 176 0.37 -18.16 7.55
N GLY A 177 0.32 -19.44 7.15
CA GLY A 177 -0.53 -20.43 7.80
C GLY A 177 -0.17 -20.66 9.26
N SER A 178 1.12 -20.63 9.61
CA SER A 178 1.58 -20.84 10.98
C SER A 178 1.28 -19.68 11.92
N LEU A 179 1.37 -18.44 11.45
CA LEU A 179 1.12 -17.21 12.23
C LEU A 179 -0.35 -17.02 12.65
N GLY A 180 -1.23 -17.95 12.31
CA GLY A 180 -2.62 -17.98 12.76
C GLY A 180 -3.60 -17.24 11.85
N LYS A 181 -4.85 -17.71 11.89
CA LYS A 181 -6.00 -17.28 11.07
C LYS A 181 -6.60 -15.92 11.51
N GLY A 182 -5.77 -14.95 11.90
CA GLY A 182 -6.18 -13.55 12.11
C GLY A 182 -6.46 -12.86 10.77
N VAL A 183 -7.38 -13.45 10.01
CA VAL A 183 -7.87 -13.14 8.66
C VAL A 183 -6.74 -12.83 7.68
N LEU A 184 -6.10 -13.89 7.16
CA LEU A 184 -5.47 -13.82 5.84
C LEU A 184 -6.56 -13.46 4.83
N LYS A 185 -6.71 -12.17 4.59
CA LYS A 185 -7.57 -11.64 3.52
C LYS A 185 -6.76 -11.74 2.23
N ASN A 186 -7.45 -11.78 1.11
CA ASN A 186 -6.85 -11.58 -0.20
C ASN A 186 -7.45 -10.35 -0.90
N ARG A 187 -8.34 -9.64 -0.20
CA ARG A 187 -9.13 -8.52 -0.69
C ARG A 187 -9.40 -7.54 0.44
N LEU A 188 -9.18 -6.25 0.17
CA LEU A 188 -9.65 -5.12 0.95
C LEU A 188 -10.42 -4.19 0.03
N VAL A 189 -11.59 -3.73 0.45
CA VAL A 189 -12.41 -2.77 -0.31
C VAL A 189 -12.74 -1.60 0.59
N PHE A 190 -12.54 -0.39 0.08
CA PHE A 190 -12.92 0.84 0.77
C PHE A 190 -13.32 1.93 -0.24
N PHE A 191 -13.98 2.98 0.24
CA PHE A 191 -14.33 4.14 -0.56
C PHE A 191 -13.48 5.35 -0.15
N ASP A 192 -13.02 6.11 -1.13
CA ASP A 192 -12.29 7.35 -0.92
C ASP A 192 -12.85 8.44 -1.84
N GLN A 193 -13.53 9.42 -1.25
CA GLN A 193 -14.13 10.55 -1.98
C GLN A 193 -15.08 10.11 -3.12
N GLY A 194 -15.73 8.95 -2.96
CA GLY A 194 -16.65 8.36 -3.96
C GLY A 194 -15.99 7.32 -4.87
N VAL A 195 -14.66 7.23 -4.91
CA VAL A 195 -13.94 6.18 -5.63
C VAL A 195 -13.96 4.89 -4.83
N GLU A 196 -14.39 3.78 -5.45
CA GLU A 196 -14.19 2.46 -4.87
C GLU A 196 -12.76 1.99 -5.15
N VAL A 197 -12.07 1.58 -4.10
CA VAL A 197 -10.72 1.03 -4.18
C VAL A 197 -10.73 -0.39 -3.66
N GLU A 198 -10.38 -1.33 -4.53
CA GLU A 198 -10.19 -2.73 -4.20
C GLU A 198 -8.71 -3.09 -4.27
N VAL A 199 -8.11 -3.42 -3.13
CA VAL A 199 -6.74 -3.89 -3.04
C VAL A 199 -6.74 -5.40 -2.93
N ARG A 200 -6.14 -6.08 -3.91
CA ARG A 200 -5.94 -7.54 -3.86
C ARG A 200 -4.47 -7.92 -3.73
N GLY A 201 -4.23 -8.77 -2.75
CA GLY A 201 -2.94 -9.39 -2.47
C GLY A 201 -3.08 -10.90 -2.44
N LYS A 202 -1.95 -11.59 -2.57
CA LYS A 202 -1.90 -13.03 -2.30
C LYS A 202 -2.12 -13.30 -0.81
N TRP A 203 -1.54 -12.45 0.05
CA TRP A 203 -1.75 -12.46 1.49
C TRP A 203 -1.96 -11.03 1.98
N ILE A 204 -2.98 -10.82 2.82
CA ILE A 204 -3.22 -9.57 3.52
C ILE A 204 -3.39 -9.88 5.00
N PHE A 205 -2.62 -9.21 5.84
CA PHE A 205 -2.71 -9.33 7.30
C PHE A 205 -2.63 -7.97 7.98
N ASP A 206 -3.16 -7.92 9.19
CA ASP A 206 -3.31 -6.71 9.97
C ASP A 206 -2.21 -6.66 11.06
N LYS A 207 -1.50 -5.53 11.17
CA LYS A 207 -0.54 -5.27 12.25
C LYS A 207 -1.02 -4.06 13.04
N ILE A 208 -1.22 -4.24 14.34
CA ILE A 208 -1.55 -3.13 15.25
C ILE A 208 -0.27 -2.33 15.47
N ALA A 209 -0.31 -1.03 15.19
CA ALA A 209 0.80 -0.13 15.48
C ALA A 209 1.06 -0.07 17.00
N GLY A 210 2.29 0.23 17.42
CA GLY A 210 2.69 0.24 18.84
C GLY A 210 1.86 1.17 19.74
N ASN A 211 1.06 2.08 19.17
CA ASN A 211 0.11 2.94 19.88
C ASN A 211 -1.23 2.24 20.23
N GLY A 212 -1.43 0.99 19.81
CA GLY A 212 -2.62 0.17 20.09
C GLY A 212 -3.91 0.60 19.38
N LYS A 213 -3.91 1.72 18.63
CA LYS A 213 -5.12 2.32 18.04
C LYS A 213 -5.17 2.22 16.52
N THR A 214 -4.02 2.20 15.85
CA THR A 214 -3.96 2.20 14.38
C THR A 214 -3.69 0.79 13.87
N VAL A 215 -4.57 0.27 13.02
CA VAL A 215 -4.32 -0.98 12.30
C VAL A 215 -3.68 -0.64 10.96
N ARG A 216 -2.57 -1.32 10.65
CA ARG A 216 -1.87 -1.23 9.37
C ARG A 216 -2.07 -2.53 8.61
N HIS A 217 -2.52 -2.44 7.38
CA HIS A 217 -2.76 -3.59 6.51
C HIS A 217 -1.50 -3.84 5.67
N PHE A 218 -0.93 -5.03 5.77
CA PHE A 218 0.18 -5.46 4.92
C PHE A 218 -0.38 -6.33 3.80
N CYS A 219 -0.23 -5.87 2.56
CA CYS A 219 -0.66 -6.58 1.37
C CYS A 219 0.56 -7.09 0.63
N ILE A 220 0.66 -8.41 0.45
CA ILE A 220 1.79 -9.05 -0.23
C ILE A 220 1.32 -9.65 -1.54
N SER A 221 2.01 -9.31 -2.61
CA SER A 221 1.80 -9.86 -3.94
C SER A 221 3.09 -10.44 -4.50
N LEU A 222 2.97 -11.57 -5.19
CA LEU A 222 4.05 -12.13 -5.99
C LEU A 222 3.93 -11.57 -7.41
N ILE A 223 5.03 -11.05 -7.96
CA ILE A 223 5.11 -10.55 -9.34
C ILE A 223 6.12 -11.34 -10.13
N ASP A 224 5.87 -11.52 -11.42
CA ASP A 224 6.75 -12.29 -12.31
C ASP A 224 7.77 -11.39 -13.02
N ASN A 225 7.45 -10.11 -13.21
CA ASN A 225 8.30 -9.15 -13.90
C ASN A 225 8.36 -7.79 -13.15
N PRO A 226 9.52 -7.10 -13.09
CA PRO A 226 9.60 -5.75 -12.52
C PRO A 226 8.62 -4.73 -13.11
N ARG A 227 8.20 -4.91 -14.38
CA ARG A 227 7.18 -4.07 -15.06
C ARG A 227 5.76 -4.25 -14.52
N GLU A 228 5.53 -5.30 -13.72
CA GLU A 228 4.27 -5.54 -13.01
C GLU A 228 4.20 -4.80 -11.69
N ARG A 229 5.24 -4.03 -11.31
CA ARG A 229 5.21 -3.25 -10.08
C ARG A 229 4.13 -2.19 -10.08
N THR A 230 3.54 -1.96 -8.92
CA THR A 230 2.60 -0.86 -8.71
C THR A 230 3.34 0.48 -8.80
N PRO A 231 2.82 1.46 -9.54
CA PRO A 231 3.42 2.79 -9.63
C PRO A 231 3.57 3.47 -8.26
N GLU A 232 4.64 4.24 -8.09
CA GLU A 232 4.98 4.90 -6.82
C GLU A 232 3.86 5.79 -6.29
N SER A 233 3.12 6.48 -7.17
CA SER A 233 1.98 7.31 -6.76
C SER A 233 0.91 6.47 -6.04
N ILE A 234 0.61 5.27 -6.55
CA ILE A 234 -0.34 4.36 -5.92
C ILE A 234 0.22 3.74 -4.63
N LEU A 235 1.53 3.48 -4.55
CA LEU A 235 2.15 3.03 -3.29
C LEU A 235 2.03 4.09 -2.19
N ARG A 236 2.29 5.36 -2.51
CA ARG A 236 2.10 6.49 -1.58
C ARG A 236 0.64 6.65 -1.17
N TYR A 237 -0.27 6.56 -2.13
CA TYR A 237 -1.71 6.59 -1.88
C TYR A 237 -2.15 5.53 -0.87
N LEU A 238 -1.78 4.27 -1.11
CA LEU A 238 -2.13 3.16 -0.22
C LEU A 238 -1.52 3.33 1.17
N ASN A 239 -0.27 3.79 1.26
CA ASN A 239 0.38 4.02 2.56
C ASN A 239 -0.33 5.11 3.39
N GLN A 240 -0.87 6.16 2.76
CA GLN A 240 -1.71 7.16 3.43
C GLN A 240 -3.02 6.57 3.98
N LYS A 241 -3.50 5.46 3.39
CA LYS A 241 -4.66 4.69 3.86
C LYS A 241 -4.27 3.55 4.81
N ASN A 242 -3.06 3.57 5.38
CA ASN A 242 -2.51 2.52 6.24
C ASN A 242 -2.38 1.15 5.57
N ILE A 243 -2.28 1.10 4.24
CA ILE A 243 -2.08 -0.12 3.46
C ILE A 243 -0.65 -0.12 2.90
N VAL A 244 0.17 -1.08 3.35
CA VAL A 244 1.54 -1.27 2.87
C VAL A 244 1.54 -2.39 1.85
N LEU A 245 1.78 -2.06 0.59
CA LEU A 245 1.91 -3.05 -0.49
C LEU A 245 3.37 -3.49 -0.63
N LYS A 246 3.62 -4.80 -0.51
CA LYS A 246 4.93 -5.43 -0.65
C LYS A 246 4.92 -6.40 -1.83
N GLU A 247 5.70 -6.09 -2.85
CA GLU A 247 5.74 -6.84 -4.10
C GLU A 247 7.02 -7.64 -4.20
N ILE A 248 6.88 -8.97 -4.26
CA ILE A 248 7.99 -9.92 -4.25
C ILE A 248 8.16 -10.47 -5.66
N LEU A 249 9.30 -10.15 -6.28
CA LEU A 249 9.67 -10.68 -7.58
C LEU A 249 10.00 -12.17 -7.49
N LYS A 250 9.34 -13.01 -8.29
CA LYS A 250 9.65 -14.44 -8.38
C LYS A 250 10.97 -14.67 -9.13
N GLY A 251 11.76 -15.63 -8.67
CA GLY A 251 13.01 -16.03 -9.32
C GLY A 251 14.21 -15.12 -9.03
N LYS A 252 15.33 -15.42 -9.71
CA LYS A 252 16.64 -14.74 -9.56
C LYS A 252 16.88 -13.74 -10.68
N ASN A 253 16.04 -12.72 -10.80
CA ASN A 253 16.34 -11.63 -11.73
C ASN A 253 16.92 -10.44 -10.96
N THR A 254 18.15 -10.07 -11.35
CA THR A 254 18.80 -8.83 -10.96
C THR A 254 17.89 -7.66 -11.27
N ALA A 255 17.74 -6.79 -10.28
CA ALA A 255 16.92 -5.60 -10.34
C ALA A 255 17.20 -4.79 -11.62
N GLU A 256 16.32 -4.90 -12.62
CA GLU A 256 16.12 -3.77 -13.52
C GLU A 256 15.56 -2.64 -12.65
N LYS A 257 16.31 -1.54 -12.58
CA LYS A 257 15.84 -0.32 -11.95
C LYS A 257 14.46 0.00 -12.56
N PRO A 258 13.44 0.30 -11.75
CA PRO A 258 12.19 0.80 -12.29
C PRO A 258 12.56 2.01 -13.15
N ASN A 259 12.17 1.98 -14.43
CA ASN A 259 12.25 3.17 -15.27
C ASN A 259 11.44 4.24 -14.54
N SER A 260 12.15 5.16 -13.89
CA SER A 260 11.61 6.42 -13.45
C SER A 260 11.20 7.15 -14.72
N LEU A 261 9.99 6.89 -15.21
CA LEU A 261 9.35 7.85 -16.10
C LEU A 261 9.31 9.15 -15.32
N GLY A 262 10.05 10.14 -15.83
CA GLY A 262 10.31 11.40 -15.18
C GLY A 262 9.05 11.98 -14.56
N SER A 263 9.10 12.15 -13.24
CA SER A 263 8.27 13.13 -12.56
C SER A 263 8.68 14.49 -13.08
N ASN A 264 7.92 15.00 -14.04
CA ASN A 264 7.61 16.42 -14.25
C ASN A 264 6.85 16.55 -15.57
N LYS A 265 5.56 16.22 -15.54
CA LYS A 265 4.59 16.86 -16.43
C LYS A 265 3.53 17.51 -15.58
N SER A 266 3.34 18.79 -15.87
CA SER A 266 2.42 19.75 -15.29
C SER A 266 1.05 19.15 -14.98
N THR A 267 0.44 19.64 -13.90
CA THR A 267 -0.96 19.43 -13.48
C THR A 267 -1.99 19.98 -14.47
N GLU A 268 -1.61 20.27 -15.72
CA GLU A 268 -2.45 20.85 -16.78
C GLU A 268 -3.52 19.90 -17.33
N ASN A 269 -3.54 18.63 -16.90
CA ASN A 269 -4.49 17.62 -17.39
C ASN A 269 -5.75 17.45 -16.53
N VAL A 270 -5.95 18.31 -15.53
CA VAL A 270 -7.14 18.29 -14.66
C VAL A 270 -7.95 19.56 -14.85
N SER A 271 -9.17 19.42 -15.36
CA SER A 271 -10.16 20.49 -15.45
C SER A 271 -11.37 20.22 -14.56
N THR A 272 -12.25 21.20 -14.44
CA THR A 272 -13.52 21.08 -13.71
C THR A 272 -14.66 21.42 -14.66
N ILE A 273 -15.77 20.70 -14.54
CA ILE A 273 -17.03 20.97 -15.22
C ILE A 273 -18.01 21.48 -14.17
N ASP A 274 -18.55 22.69 -14.37
CA ASP A 274 -19.50 23.28 -13.44
C ASP A 274 -20.86 22.58 -13.56
N SER A 275 -21.34 22.05 -12.43
CA SER A 275 -22.64 21.37 -12.32
C SER A 275 -23.66 22.18 -11.52
N SER A 276 -23.55 23.51 -11.54
CA SER A 276 -24.52 24.41 -10.91
C SER A 276 -25.88 24.43 -11.59
N ASP A 277 -25.93 24.31 -12.92
CA ASP A 277 -27.16 24.17 -13.70
C ASP A 277 -26.93 23.37 -15.00
N GLN A 278 -28.00 22.85 -15.60
CA GLN A 278 -27.91 22.00 -16.79
C GLN A 278 -27.32 22.71 -18.02
N LYS A 279 -27.58 24.01 -18.22
CA LYS A 279 -27.08 24.75 -19.40
C LYS A 279 -25.57 24.98 -19.30
N THR A 280 -25.12 25.44 -18.14
CA THR A 280 -23.68 25.63 -17.86
C THR A 280 -22.94 24.29 -17.92
N PHE A 281 -23.52 23.25 -17.31
CA PHE A 281 -22.96 21.89 -17.33
C PHE A 281 -22.72 21.37 -18.75
N ILE A 282 -23.72 21.47 -19.63
CA ILE A 282 -23.61 21.00 -21.01
C ILE A 282 -22.57 21.83 -21.77
N SER A 283 -22.57 23.16 -21.61
CA SER A 283 -21.56 24.02 -22.24
C SER A 283 -20.13 23.59 -21.87
N ASP A 284 -19.86 23.39 -20.59
CA ASP A 284 -18.55 22.97 -20.09
C ASP A 284 -18.17 21.56 -20.56
N LEU A 285 -19.12 20.62 -20.52
CA LEU A 285 -18.92 19.25 -20.98
C LEU A 285 -18.54 19.18 -22.46
N ILE A 286 -19.30 19.86 -23.31
CA ILE A 286 -19.09 19.89 -24.77
C ILE A 286 -17.75 20.55 -25.10
N THR A 287 -17.41 21.64 -24.39
CA THR A 287 -16.13 22.32 -24.55
C THR A 287 -14.97 21.44 -24.10
N ALA A 288 -15.11 20.71 -22.98
CA ALA A 288 -14.09 19.78 -22.50
C ALA A 288 -13.83 18.65 -23.51
N MET A 289 -14.89 18.13 -24.15
CA MET A 289 -14.78 17.15 -25.24
C MET A 289 -14.15 17.71 -26.53
N GLY A 290 -13.94 19.04 -26.59
CA GLY A 290 -13.35 19.74 -27.73
C GLY A 290 -14.32 19.98 -28.89
N TYR A 291 -15.62 20.00 -28.62
CA TYR A 291 -16.65 20.40 -29.58
C TYR A 291 -17.01 21.88 -29.38
N LYS A 292 -17.61 22.49 -30.40
CA LYS A 292 -18.09 23.87 -30.30
C LYS A 292 -19.51 23.89 -29.75
N TYR A 293 -19.72 24.67 -28.69
CA TYR A 293 -21.04 25.01 -28.16
C TYR A 293 -21.39 26.44 -28.54
N SER A 294 -22.58 26.67 -29.08
CA SER A 294 -23.10 28.00 -29.45
C SER A 294 -24.48 28.18 -28.83
N PRO A 295 -24.61 28.96 -27.74
CA PRO A 295 -25.90 29.19 -27.09
C PRO A 295 -26.77 30.15 -27.90
N ASN A 296 -28.08 30.06 -27.71
CA ASN A 296 -29.08 31.01 -28.24
C ASN A 296 -29.02 31.25 -29.76
N VAL A 297 -28.78 30.19 -30.54
CA VAL A 297 -28.81 30.24 -32.01
C VAL A 297 -30.26 30.29 -32.48
N ILE A 298 -30.55 31.25 -33.37
CA ILE A 298 -31.85 31.33 -34.05
C ILE A 298 -31.90 30.25 -35.12
N ILE A 299 -32.90 29.37 -35.03
CA ILE A 299 -33.20 28.35 -36.03
C ILE A 299 -34.52 28.68 -36.72
N SER A 300 -34.68 28.20 -37.96
CA SER A 300 -35.88 28.39 -38.76
C SER A 300 -36.24 27.08 -39.41
N PHE A 301 -37.47 26.58 -39.19
CA PHE A 301 -37.92 25.30 -39.73
C PHE A 301 -39.41 25.36 -40.14
N PRO A 302 -39.82 24.56 -41.14
CA PRO A 302 -41.22 24.47 -41.54
C PRO A 302 -42.01 23.66 -40.52
N TYR A 303 -43.17 24.17 -40.10
CA TYR A 303 -44.10 23.47 -39.22
C TYR A 303 -45.54 23.79 -39.63
N SER A 304 -46.33 22.76 -39.93
CA SER A 304 -47.75 22.91 -40.31
C SER A 304 -48.00 23.95 -41.43
N GLY A 305 -47.13 24.00 -42.43
CA GLY A 305 -47.26 24.89 -43.59
C GLY A 305 -46.77 26.33 -43.38
N ILE A 306 -46.29 26.68 -42.18
CA ILE A 306 -45.69 27.99 -41.87
C ILE A 306 -44.21 27.86 -41.51
N GLN A 307 -43.44 28.90 -41.79
CA GLN A 307 -42.04 28.97 -41.37
C GLN A 307 -41.97 29.48 -39.93
N VAL A 308 -41.50 28.65 -39.01
CA VAL A 308 -41.34 28.99 -37.59
C VAL A 308 -39.89 29.37 -37.32
N LYS A 309 -39.69 30.42 -36.51
CA LYS A 309 -38.37 30.78 -35.96
C LYS A 309 -38.37 30.49 -34.46
N SER A 310 -37.30 29.87 -33.98
CA SER A 310 -37.10 29.59 -32.55
C SER A 310 -35.63 29.83 -32.16
N VAL A 311 -35.35 29.79 -30.86
CA VAL A 311 -34.00 29.92 -30.30
C VAL A 311 -33.63 28.61 -29.63
N SER A 312 -32.42 28.12 -29.88
CA SER A 312 -31.93 26.85 -29.34
C SER A 312 -30.42 26.93 -29.07
N ASN A 313 -29.84 25.85 -28.56
CA ASN A 313 -28.41 25.75 -28.31
C ASN A 313 -27.79 24.74 -29.27
N LEU A 314 -26.73 25.12 -29.97
CA LEU A 314 -26.13 24.32 -31.03
C LEU A 314 -24.79 23.71 -30.58
N ILE A 315 -24.64 22.41 -30.76
CA ILE A 315 -23.37 21.69 -30.70
C ILE A 315 -22.96 21.36 -32.12
N THR A 316 -21.71 21.67 -32.49
CA THR A 316 -21.13 21.27 -33.77
C THR A 316 -20.22 20.07 -33.57
N GLY A 317 -20.62 18.92 -34.12
CA GLY A 317 -19.82 17.69 -34.10
C GLY A 317 -18.54 17.78 -34.93
N SER A 318 -17.65 16.80 -34.79
CA SER A 318 -16.38 16.71 -35.52
C SER A 318 -16.57 16.57 -37.03
N ASN A 319 -17.72 16.03 -37.44
CA ASN A 319 -18.05 15.78 -38.84
C ASN A 319 -18.87 16.94 -39.45
N GLY A 320 -19.05 18.05 -38.71
CA GLY A 320 -19.88 19.19 -39.11
C GLY A 320 -21.38 19.00 -38.85
N ASN A 321 -21.83 17.82 -38.43
CA ASN A 321 -23.23 17.56 -38.10
C ASN A 321 -23.72 18.48 -36.96
N PRO A 322 -24.85 19.18 -37.15
CA PRO A 322 -25.39 20.09 -36.15
C PRO A 322 -26.36 19.37 -35.20
N PHE A 323 -26.12 19.50 -33.90
CA PHE A 323 -27.01 18.97 -32.84
C PHE A 323 -27.62 20.12 -32.06
N LEU A 324 -28.94 20.11 -31.88
CA LEU A 324 -29.65 21.11 -31.10
C LEU A 324 -29.97 20.56 -29.72
N VAL A 325 -29.67 21.32 -28.67
CA VAL A 325 -29.99 20.96 -27.28
C VAL A 325 -31.27 21.69 -26.88
N ASP A 326 -32.30 20.91 -26.61
CA ASP A 326 -33.61 21.36 -26.16
C ASP A 326 -33.75 21.12 -24.66
N PHE A 327 -34.07 22.18 -23.91
CA PHE A 327 -34.29 22.12 -22.45
C PHE A 327 -35.78 22.06 -22.09
N GLY A 328 -36.61 21.54 -22.99
CA GLY A 328 -38.07 21.50 -22.87
C GLY A 328 -38.78 22.68 -23.52
N ASP A 329 -38.11 23.41 -24.40
CA ASP A 329 -38.66 24.56 -25.13
C ASP A 329 -39.42 24.11 -26.40
N PHE A 330 -39.15 22.91 -26.91
CA PHE A 330 -39.83 22.36 -28.07
C PHE A 330 -41.01 21.46 -27.66
N TYR A 331 -42.22 21.88 -28.02
CA TYR A 331 -43.47 21.20 -27.69
C TYR A 331 -44.11 20.52 -28.90
N GLY A 332 -44.95 19.51 -28.65
CA GLY A 332 -45.69 18.79 -29.69
C GLY A 332 -44.75 18.12 -30.70
N ASP A 333 -45.08 18.26 -31.99
CA ASP A 333 -44.31 17.63 -33.08
C ASP A 333 -43.13 18.49 -33.57
N ALA A 334 -42.78 19.56 -32.84
CA ALA A 334 -41.71 20.49 -33.24
C ALA A 334 -40.36 19.80 -33.39
N VAL A 335 -40.02 18.87 -32.50
CA VAL A 335 -38.78 18.08 -32.57
C VAL A 335 -38.69 17.33 -33.90
N SER A 336 -39.72 16.55 -34.24
CA SER A 336 -39.75 15.80 -35.50
C SER A 336 -39.74 16.70 -36.73
N ALA A 337 -40.32 17.91 -36.66
CA ALA A 337 -40.25 18.88 -37.74
C ALA A 337 -38.84 19.46 -37.92
N ILE A 338 -38.14 19.75 -36.82
CA ILE A 338 -36.74 20.19 -36.83
C ILE A 338 -35.83 19.08 -37.37
N GLU A 339 -36.03 17.83 -36.95
CA GLU A 339 -35.20 16.70 -37.39
C GLU A 339 -35.30 16.44 -38.90
N LYS A 340 -36.47 16.67 -39.50
CA LYS A 340 -36.65 16.60 -40.97
C LYS A 340 -35.80 17.60 -41.74
N THR A 341 -35.29 18.64 -41.09
CA THR A 341 -34.38 19.64 -41.70
C THR A 341 -32.91 19.24 -41.60
N GLY A 342 -32.59 18.10 -41.00
CA GLY A 342 -31.23 17.55 -40.90
C GLY A 342 -30.50 17.86 -39.59
N PHE A 343 -31.15 18.50 -38.62
CA PHE A 343 -30.63 18.60 -37.26
C PHE A 343 -30.94 17.32 -36.48
N THR A 344 -30.07 16.97 -35.53
CA THR A 344 -30.42 16.01 -34.47
C THR A 344 -30.79 16.79 -33.21
N VAL A 345 -31.90 16.47 -32.56
CA VAL A 345 -32.33 17.17 -31.33
C VAL A 345 -32.04 16.30 -30.11
N ILE A 346 -31.30 16.86 -29.14
CA ILE A 346 -30.99 16.25 -27.84
C ILE A 346 -31.89 16.90 -26.80
N GLN A 347 -32.90 16.17 -26.33
CA GLN A 347 -33.84 16.67 -25.33
C GLN A 347 -33.37 16.39 -23.90
N ILE A 348 -33.22 17.46 -23.12
CA ILE A 348 -32.85 17.46 -21.71
C ILE A 348 -34.07 17.84 -20.89
N LYS A 349 -34.50 16.92 -20.01
CA LYS A 349 -35.63 17.14 -19.11
C LYS A 349 -35.16 17.84 -17.85
N TYR A 350 -36.07 18.58 -17.21
CA TYR A 350 -35.80 19.29 -15.97
C TYR A 350 -35.33 18.37 -14.83
N ASP A 351 -35.82 17.13 -14.79
CA ASP A 351 -35.49 16.12 -13.79
C ASP A 351 -34.33 15.18 -14.20
N ASP A 352 -33.76 15.36 -15.40
CA ASP A 352 -32.57 14.62 -15.79
C ASP A 352 -31.39 15.00 -14.88
N ASN A 353 -30.82 13.99 -14.22
CA ASN A 353 -29.57 14.16 -13.50
C ASN A 353 -28.37 14.19 -14.47
N PHE A 354 -27.23 14.68 -14.00
CA PHE A 354 -26.04 14.85 -14.83
C PHE A 354 -25.52 13.53 -15.44
N HIS A 355 -25.74 12.38 -14.80
CA HIS A 355 -25.38 11.08 -15.37
C HIS A 355 -26.20 10.79 -16.63
N VAL A 356 -27.52 10.98 -16.58
CA VAL A 356 -28.43 10.84 -17.73
C VAL A 356 -28.11 11.84 -18.83
N ILE A 357 -27.82 13.10 -18.47
CA ILE A 357 -27.47 14.15 -19.45
C ILE A 357 -26.21 13.77 -20.23
N ILE A 358 -25.16 13.28 -19.55
CA ILE A 358 -23.94 12.83 -20.24
C ILE A 358 -24.25 11.68 -21.19
N GLN A 359 -25.03 10.68 -20.77
CA GLN A 359 -25.38 9.54 -21.64
C GLN A 359 -26.09 10.01 -22.91
N LYS A 360 -27.13 10.84 -22.77
CA LYS A 360 -27.86 11.39 -23.92
C LYS A 360 -26.95 12.11 -24.91
N ILE A 361 -26.01 12.90 -24.39
CA ILE A 361 -25.05 13.63 -25.23
C ILE A 361 -24.07 12.67 -25.91
N LEU A 362 -23.48 11.73 -25.18
CA LEU A 362 -22.51 10.80 -25.74
C LEU A 362 -23.15 9.87 -26.78
N ASP A 363 -24.35 9.37 -26.52
CA ASP A 363 -25.12 8.53 -27.43
C ASP A 363 -25.49 9.32 -28.71
N ALA A 364 -25.97 10.56 -28.57
CA ALA A 364 -26.33 11.40 -29.72
C ALA A 364 -25.11 11.76 -30.58
N LEU A 365 -23.95 12.00 -29.96
CA LEU A 365 -22.70 12.31 -30.67
C LEU A 365 -21.98 11.07 -31.21
N ASP A 366 -22.54 9.86 -31.01
CA ASP A 366 -21.93 8.56 -31.36
C ASP A 366 -20.50 8.40 -30.78
N VAL A 367 -20.33 8.84 -29.54
CA VAL A 367 -19.05 8.78 -28.83
C VAL A 367 -19.01 7.55 -27.94
N SER A 368 -18.06 6.64 -28.19
CA SER A 368 -17.87 5.46 -27.35
C SER A 368 -17.40 5.80 -25.93
N TYR A 369 -18.04 5.21 -24.93
CA TYR A 369 -17.70 5.40 -23.53
C TYR A 369 -17.79 4.13 -22.68
N THR A 370 -17.14 4.18 -21.52
CA THR A 370 -17.31 3.21 -20.43
C THR A 370 -17.91 3.92 -19.24
N ASN A 371 -19.08 3.46 -18.78
CA ASN A 371 -19.70 3.92 -17.54
C ASN A 371 -19.01 3.26 -16.34
N ASN A 372 -18.71 4.05 -15.31
CA ASN A 372 -17.97 3.65 -14.11
C ASN A 372 -16.67 2.89 -14.43
N PRO A 373 -15.73 3.52 -15.15
CA PRO A 373 -14.52 2.87 -15.65
C PRO A 373 -13.66 2.28 -14.54
N ILE A 374 -13.07 1.12 -14.84
CA ILE A 374 -12.17 0.38 -13.96
C ILE A 374 -10.72 0.59 -14.40
N PHE A 375 -9.86 0.97 -13.46
CA PHE A 375 -8.43 1.11 -13.69
C PHE A 375 -7.62 0.15 -12.83
N LEU A 376 -6.74 -0.61 -13.47
CA LEU A 376 -5.76 -1.47 -12.80
C LEU A 376 -4.49 -0.68 -12.51
N ALA A 377 -4.05 -0.66 -11.25
CA ALA A 377 -2.86 0.07 -10.83
C ALA A 377 -1.58 -0.43 -11.51
N ALA A 378 -1.47 -1.74 -11.71
CA ALA A 378 -0.31 -2.41 -12.28
C ALA A 378 -0.65 -3.23 -13.54
N ARG A 379 0.36 -3.59 -14.33
CA ARG A 379 0.22 -4.42 -15.54
C ARG A 379 0.17 -5.92 -15.20
N ARG A 380 -0.82 -6.32 -14.40
CA ARG A 380 -1.00 -7.71 -13.95
C ARG A 380 -2.50 -8.01 -13.70
N PRO A 381 -2.90 -9.30 -13.59
CA PRO A 381 -4.31 -9.68 -13.41
C PRO A 381 -4.96 -9.01 -12.20
N ALA A 382 -6.23 -8.63 -12.33
CA ALA A 382 -7.00 -7.92 -11.29
C ALA A 382 -7.00 -8.64 -9.92
N ILE A 383 -6.94 -9.98 -9.93
CA ILE A 383 -6.90 -10.81 -8.72
C ILE A 383 -5.67 -10.58 -7.83
N HIS A 384 -4.65 -9.88 -8.32
CA HIS A 384 -3.43 -9.51 -7.59
C HIS A 384 -3.13 -8.01 -7.70
N ASN A 385 -4.13 -7.18 -7.99
CA ASN A 385 -3.95 -5.78 -8.33
C ASN A 385 -4.70 -4.86 -7.36
N THR A 386 -4.34 -3.58 -7.39
CA THR A 386 -5.20 -2.52 -6.87
C THR A 386 -6.08 -2.03 -8.02
N VAL A 387 -7.38 -2.02 -7.78
CA VAL A 387 -8.41 -1.71 -8.76
C VAL A 387 -9.16 -0.47 -8.29
N PHE A 388 -9.29 0.51 -9.18
CA PHE A 388 -10.06 1.72 -8.94
C PHE A 388 -11.30 1.70 -9.81
N THR A 389 -12.49 1.79 -9.21
CA THR A 389 -13.74 2.01 -9.93
C THR A 389 -14.15 3.46 -9.71
N ILE A 390 -14.12 4.24 -10.79
CA ILE A 390 -14.38 5.68 -10.71
C ILE A 390 -15.82 5.96 -11.15
N PRO A 391 -16.67 6.55 -10.30
CA PRO A 391 -18.00 7.00 -10.73
C PRO A 391 -17.86 8.06 -11.82
N GLY A 392 -18.40 7.78 -13.01
CA GLY A 392 -18.20 8.67 -14.16
C GLY A 392 -18.16 7.97 -15.50
N PHE A 393 -17.66 8.69 -16.50
CA PHE A 393 -17.57 8.21 -17.88
C PHE A 393 -16.13 8.33 -18.39
N LEU A 394 -15.58 7.22 -18.88
CA LEU A 394 -14.35 7.26 -19.67
C LEU A 394 -14.71 7.28 -21.14
N VAL A 395 -14.40 8.38 -21.80
CA VAL A 395 -14.60 8.58 -23.23
C VAL A 395 -13.31 8.29 -23.97
N SER A 396 -13.39 7.49 -25.03
CA SER A 396 -12.27 7.18 -25.92
C SER A 396 -12.66 7.52 -27.36
N GLY A 397 -12.07 8.57 -27.92
CA GLY A 397 -12.23 8.90 -29.34
C GLY A 397 -11.14 8.23 -30.18
N ALA A 398 -11.47 7.81 -31.41
CA ALA A 398 -10.53 7.15 -32.33
C ALA A 398 -9.23 7.95 -32.59
N GLU A 399 -9.27 9.29 -32.42
CA GLU A 399 -8.13 10.19 -32.61
C GLU A 399 -7.82 11.09 -31.40
N LYS A 400 -8.53 10.94 -30.27
CA LYS A 400 -8.42 11.84 -29.10
C LYS A 400 -7.86 11.11 -27.88
N SER A 401 -7.12 11.85 -27.04
CA SER A 401 -6.68 11.36 -25.72
C SER A 401 -7.89 10.91 -24.89
N ARG A 402 -7.76 9.78 -24.18
CA ARG A 402 -8.81 9.27 -23.26
C ARG A 402 -9.18 10.35 -22.25
N MET A 403 -10.48 10.62 -22.09
CA MET A 403 -10.98 11.64 -21.17
C MET A 403 -11.92 11.02 -20.14
N LEU A 404 -11.66 11.29 -18.87
CA LEU A 404 -12.47 10.83 -17.74
C LEU A 404 -13.31 11.99 -17.19
N PHE A 405 -14.63 11.88 -17.31
CA PHE A 405 -15.60 12.71 -16.62
C PHE A 405 -15.94 12.08 -15.27
N SER A 406 -15.35 12.60 -14.20
CA SER A 406 -15.47 12.01 -12.86
C SER A 406 -16.51 12.74 -12.03
N PHE A 407 -17.47 12.01 -11.47
CA PHE A 407 -18.38 12.54 -10.42
C PHE A 407 -17.73 12.52 -9.04
N ALA A 408 -16.65 11.75 -8.86
CA ALA A 408 -15.87 11.72 -7.64
C ALA A 408 -14.74 12.76 -7.69
N THR A 409 -14.43 13.35 -6.53
CA THR A 409 -13.16 14.06 -6.36
C THR A 409 -12.06 13.02 -6.28
N LEU A 410 -11.01 13.17 -7.09
CA LEU A 410 -9.92 12.21 -7.13
C LEU A 410 -8.76 12.65 -6.25
N HIS A 411 -8.24 11.72 -5.46
CA HIS A 411 -7.02 11.93 -4.70
C HIS A 411 -5.84 12.26 -5.65
N ASN A 412 -4.96 13.20 -5.25
CA ASN A 412 -3.87 13.68 -6.11
C ASN A 412 -2.98 12.55 -6.68
N GLU A 413 -2.70 11.53 -5.88
CA GLU A 413 -1.93 10.36 -6.31
C GLU A 413 -2.65 9.48 -7.35
N ILE A 414 -3.97 9.39 -7.29
CA ILE A 414 -4.81 8.70 -8.29
C ILE A 414 -4.85 9.53 -9.57
N THR A 415 -5.02 10.84 -9.44
CA THR A 415 -4.96 11.81 -10.56
C THR A 415 -3.63 11.73 -11.31
N GLN A 416 -2.51 11.72 -10.57
CA GLN A 416 -1.16 11.57 -11.15
C GLN A 416 -1.02 10.21 -11.87
N PHE A 417 -1.49 9.13 -11.23
CA PHE A 417 -1.48 7.80 -11.84
C PHE A 417 -2.22 7.76 -13.17
N MET A 418 -3.45 8.27 -13.24
CA MET A 418 -4.26 8.30 -14.45
C MET A 418 -3.67 9.21 -15.53
N THR A 419 -3.16 10.38 -15.14
CA THR A 419 -2.51 11.31 -16.06
C THR A 419 -1.26 10.68 -16.70
N ASN A 420 -0.48 9.93 -15.92
CA ASN A 420 0.66 9.18 -16.43
C ASN A 420 0.26 8.05 -17.39
N GLN A 421 -0.98 7.57 -17.33
CA GLN A 421 -1.56 6.66 -18.33
C GLN A 421 -2.15 7.38 -19.55
N GLY A 422 -1.97 8.70 -19.66
CA GLY A 422 -2.49 9.50 -20.77
C GLY A 422 -3.99 9.77 -20.70
N VAL A 423 -4.59 9.72 -19.50
CA VAL A 423 -5.99 10.07 -19.26
C VAL A 423 -6.08 11.54 -18.86
N LYS A 424 -6.84 12.33 -19.61
CA LYS A 424 -7.26 13.69 -19.21
C LYS A 424 -8.44 13.58 -18.25
N ILE A 425 -8.48 14.40 -17.22
CA ILE A 425 -9.48 14.30 -16.15
C ILE A 425 -10.28 15.59 -16.10
N SER A 426 -11.60 15.46 -16.08
CA SER A 426 -12.53 16.56 -15.84
C SER A 426 -13.44 16.18 -14.67
N MET A 427 -13.28 16.86 -13.54
CA MET A 427 -14.11 16.61 -12.36
C MET A 427 -15.42 17.39 -12.45
N ILE A 428 -16.55 16.73 -12.26
CA ILE A 428 -17.87 17.34 -12.25
C ILE A 428 -18.16 17.80 -10.82
N GLN A 429 -18.21 19.11 -10.60
CA GLN A 429 -18.38 19.69 -9.28
C GLN A 429 -19.31 20.91 -9.33
N PRO A 430 -20.11 21.16 -8.28
CA PRO A 430 -20.90 22.38 -8.22
C PRO A 430 -19.95 23.57 -8.02
N SER A 431 -20.26 24.71 -8.66
CA SER A 431 -19.48 25.95 -8.55
C SER A 431 -19.06 26.27 -7.10
N LYS A 432 -17.79 26.69 -6.90
CA LYS A 432 -17.25 27.07 -5.59
C LYS A 432 -18.08 28.14 -4.85
N LYS A 433 -18.89 28.94 -5.57
CA LYS A 433 -19.81 29.93 -4.99
C LYS A 433 -20.96 29.29 -4.19
N VAL A 434 -21.42 28.09 -4.57
CA VAL A 434 -22.52 27.37 -3.89
C VAL A 434 -22.05 26.75 -2.57
N ILE A 435 -20.81 26.25 -2.52
CA ILE A 435 -20.21 25.64 -1.31
C ILE A 435 -20.08 26.67 -0.17
N GLN A 436 -19.80 27.93 -0.49
CA GLN A 436 -19.76 29.00 0.52
C GLN A 436 -21.13 29.38 1.09
N HIS A 437 -22.21 29.23 0.30
CA HIS A 437 -23.56 29.51 0.76
C HIS A 437 -24.08 28.40 1.69
N ILE A 438 -23.82 27.12 1.37
CA ILE A 438 -24.20 25.99 2.23
C ILE A 438 -23.46 26.01 3.58
N ASN A 439 -22.18 26.40 3.58
CA ASN A 439 -21.39 26.51 4.82
C ASN A 439 -21.75 27.75 5.66
N LYS A 440 -22.40 28.77 5.07
CA LYS A 440 -22.95 29.92 5.80
C LYS A 440 -24.32 29.66 6.43
N VAL A 441 -25.10 28.74 5.89
CA VAL A 441 -26.42 28.36 6.43
C VAL A 441 -26.32 27.29 7.53
N LYS A 442 -25.16 26.62 7.65
CA LYS A 442 -24.86 25.63 8.71
C LYS A 442 -24.04 26.18 9.88
N LYS A 443 -23.76 27.49 9.90
CA LYS A 443 -23.25 28.23 11.06
C LYS A 443 -24.32 29.19 11.51
#